data_AF-A0A355BDF6-F1
#
_entry.id   AF-A0A355BDF6-F1
#
_cell.length_a   1.000
_cell.length_b   1.000
_cell.length_c   1.000
_cell.angle_alpha   90.00
_cell.angle_beta   90.00
_cell.angle_gamma   90.00
#
_symmetry.space_group_name_H-M   'P 1'
#
loop_
_entity.id
_entity.type
_entity.pdbx_description
1 polymer ?
#
loop_
_entity_poly.entity_id
_entity_poly.type
_entity_poly.pdbx_seq_one_letter_code
_entity_poly.pdbx_strand_id
1 'polypeptide(L)' 'MKHLNKLFTVVLVFASIVVHAQDSNNPWALSFGVNAVDTKISASGPFEQQMSELFNARDHWNILPAVSYLGVT' A
#
# COMPACT_ATOMS: atom_id res chain seq x y z
N MET A 1 14.74 1.65 43.97
CA MET A 1 14.47 0.33 43.36
C MET A 1 13.05 0.17 42.79
N LYS A 2 11.98 0.77 43.35
CA LYS A 2 10.59 0.54 42.90
C LYS A 2 10.27 0.95 41.45
N HIS A 3 11.01 1.91 40.88
CA HIS A 3 10.81 2.41 39.51
C HIS A 3 11.86 1.89 38.52
N LEU A 4 12.97 1.32 39.01
CA LEU A 4 14.05 0.82 38.16
C LEU A 4 13.58 -0.39 37.34
N ASN A 5 12.78 -1.28 37.94
CA ASN A 5 12.20 -2.41 37.22
C ASN A 5 11.25 -1.94 36.10
N LYS A 6 10.49 -0.86 36.32
CA LYS A 6 9.60 -0.28 35.29
C LYS A 6 10.41 0.32 34.14
N LEU A 7 11.46 1.09 34.45
CA LEU A 7 12.38 1.63 33.46
C LEU A 7 13.03 0.50 32.65
N PHE A 8 13.49 -0.55 33.32
CA PHE A 8 14.12 -1.70 32.70
C PHE A 8 13.15 -2.43 31.74
N THR A 9 11.92 -2.67 32.16
CA THR A 9 10.89 -3.27 31.30
C THR A 9 10.60 -2.40 30.08
N VAL A 10 10.47 -1.08 30.24
CA VAL A 10 10.28 -0.16 29.11
C VAL A 10 11.45 -0.24 28.13
N VAL A 11 12.69 -0.19 28.63
CA VAL A 11 13.89 -0.32 27.80
C VAL A 11 13.91 -1.65 27.05
N LEU A 12 13.51 -2.75 27.69
CA LEU A 12 13.51 -4.09 27.09
C LEU A 12 12.45 -4.22 25.99
N VAL A 13 11.27 -3.63 26.18
CA VAL A 13 10.23 -3.54 25.14
C VAL A 13 10.72 -2.69 23.97
N PHE A 14 11.28 -1.50 24.22
CA PHE A 14 11.82 -0.65 23.16
C PHE A 14 12.95 -1.33 22.38
N ALA A 15 13.89 -1.99 23.08
CA ALA A 15 14.97 -2.73 22.44
C ALA A 15 14.44 -3.84 21.51
N SER A 16 13.39 -4.57 21.91
CA SER A 16 12.79 -5.62 21.08
C SER A 16 12.15 -5.10 19.79
N ILE A 17 11.64 -3.86 19.78
CA ILE A 17 11.05 -3.23 18.60
C ILE A 17 12.15 -2.67 17.68
N VAL A 18 13.24 -2.17 18.26
CA VAL A 18 14.36 -1.53 17.52
C VAL A 18 15.28 -2.56 16.86
N VAL A 19 15.37 -3.80 17.36
CA VAL A 19 16.16 -4.88 16.70
C VAL A 19 15.61 -5.25 15.31
N HIS A 20 14.36 -4.91 15.01
CA HIS A 20 13.76 -5.02 13.67
C HIS A 20 13.68 -3.68 12.91
N ALA A 21 14.27 -2.60 13.43
CA ALA A 21 14.20 -1.28 12.81
C ALA A 21 15.22 -1.13 11.68
N GLN A 22 14.80 -0.38 10.65
CA GLN A 22 15.55 -0.03 9.44
C GLN A 22 17.05 0.18 9.67
N ASP A 23 17.87 -0.59 8.95
CA ASP A 23 19.30 -0.31 8.79
C ASP A 23 19.66 -0.19 7.30
N SER A 24 20.93 0.07 6.98
CA SER A 24 21.38 0.23 5.58
C SER A 24 21.18 -1.02 4.73
N ASN A 25 21.06 -2.19 5.36
CA ASN A 25 20.98 -3.50 4.74
C ASN A 25 19.55 -4.06 4.76
N ASN A 26 18.67 -3.54 5.63
CA ASN A 26 17.28 -3.96 5.76
C ASN A 26 16.30 -2.77 5.80
N PRO A 27 16.06 -2.12 4.65
CA PRO A 27 15.07 -1.05 4.57
C PRO A 27 13.65 -1.63 4.55
N TRP A 28 12.80 -1.09 5.41
CA TRP A 28 11.35 -1.21 5.25
C TRP A 28 10.92 -0.86 3.82
N ALA A 29 10.23 -1.80 3.17
CA ALA A 29 9.67 -1.61 1.84
C ALA A 29 8.15 -1.60 1.94
N LEU A 30 7.55 -0.43 1.68
CA LEU A 30 6.11 -0.23 1.63
C LEU A 30 5.71 0.05 0.18
N SER A 31 4.79 -0.75 -0.35
CA SER A 31 4.27 -0.59 -1.70
C SER A 31 2.75 -0.49 -1.72
N PHE A 32 2.25 0.43 -2.53
CA PHE A 32 0.84 0.63 -2.81
C PHE A 32 0.64 0.56 -4.33
N GLY A 33 -0.33 -0.21 -4.80
CA GLY A 33 -0.60 -0.36 -6.24
C GLY A 33 -2.07 -0.47 -6.55
N VAL A 34 -2.65 0.57 -7.15
CA VAL A 34 -4.04 0.55 -7.64
C VAL A 34 -4.10 -0.04 -9.04
N ASN A 35 -5.12 -0.84 -9.32
CA ASN A 35 -5.41 -1.34 -10.66
C ASN A 35 -6.80 -0.90 -11.06
N ALA A 36 -6.93 -0.43 -12.30
CA ALA A 36 -8.22 -0.10 -12.85
C ALA A 36 -8.27 -0.46 -14.34
N VAL A 37 -9.42 -0.98 -14.75
CA VAL A 37 -9.66 -1.48 -16.11
C VAL A 37 -10.97 -0.90 -16.61
N ASP A 38 -10.93 -0.30 -17.79
CA ASP A 38 -12.10 0.11 -18.56
C ASP A 38 -12.38 -0.92 -19.66
N THR A 39 -13.63 -1.35 -19.77
CA THR A 39 -14.09 -2.36 -20.74
C THR A 39 -14.77 -1.75 -21.98
N LYS A 40 -15.08 -0.45 -21.94
CA LYS A 40 -15.83 0.24 -23.00
C LYS A 40 -14.98 0.64 -24.20
N ILE A 41 -13.67 0.81 -24.02
CA ILE A 41 -12.73 1.03 -25.14
C ILE A 41 -12.83 -0.06 -26.21
N SER A 42 -13.14 -1.30 -25.83
CA SER A 42 -13.26 -2.44 -26.76
C SER A 42 -14.69 -2.66 -27.27
N ALA A 43 -15.67 -1.86 -26.86
CA ALA A 43 -17.07 -2.01 -27.27
C ALA A 43 -17.27 -1.49 -28.70
N SER A 44 -18.02 -2.22 -29.54
CA SER A 44 -18.25 -1.82 -30.94
C SER A 44 -18.98 -0.47 -31.04
N GLY A 45 -18.40 0.50 -31.76
CA GLY A 45 -19.01 1.81 -32.00
C GLY A 45 -18.06 2.78 -32.71
N PRO A 46 -18.52 4.00 -33.05
CA PRO A 46 -17.65 5.05 -33.58
C PRO A 46 -16.50 5.35 -32.60
N PHE A 47 -15.29 5.52 -33.13
CA PHE A 47 -14.08 5.76 -32.33
C PHE A 47 -14.22 6.94 -31.36
N GLU A 48 -14.89 8.00 -31.79
CA GLU A 48 -15.14 9.20 -30.98
C GLU A 48 -16.00 8.89 -29.73
N GLN A 49 -16.99 8.01 -29.84
CA GLN A 49 -17.79 7.54 -28.69
C GLN A 49 -17.03 6.54 -27.81
N GLN A 50 -16.15 5.72 -28.38
CA GLN A 50 -15.30 4.81 -27.61
C GLN A 50 -14.30 5.60 -26.74
N MET A 51 -13.83 6.75 -27.22
CA MET A 51 -12.91 7.62 -26.51
C MET A 51 -13.59 8.60 -25.55
N SER A 52 -14.84 9.01 -25.81
CA SER A 52 -15.54 9.98 -24.95
C SER A 52 -15.76 9.48 -23.53
N GLU A 53 -15.90 8.16 -23.35
CA GLU A 53 -16.16 7.52 -22.05
C GLU A 53 -14.89 7.07 -21.32
N LEU A 54 -13.72 7.19 -21.94
CA LEU A 54 -12.45 6.71 -21.38
C LEU A 54 -12.15 7.32 -19.99
N PHE A 55 -12.51 8.59 -19.79
CA PHE A 55 -12.28 9.29 -18.52
C PHE A 55 -13.46 9.19 -17.53
N ASN A 56 -14.52 8.46 -17.86
CA ASN A 56 -15.66 8.24 -16.98
C ASN A 56 -15.34 7.15 -15.93
N ALA A 57 -14.42 7.49 -15.02
CA ALA A 57 -13.94 6.60 -13.97
C ALA A 57 -15.03 6.15 -12.98
N ARG A 58 -16.12 6.91 -12.87
CA ARG A 58 -17.18 6.66 -11.90
C ARG A 58 -18.08 5.51 -12.32
N ASP A 59 -18.42 5.45 -13.61
CA ASP A 59 -19.44 4.55 -14.12
C ASP A 59 -18.85 3.36 -14.91
N HIS A 60 -17.59 3.43 -15.35
CA HIS A 60 -17.00 2.44 -16.28
C HIS A 60 -15.72 1.74 -15.81
N TRP A 61 -15.08 2.23 -14.75
CA TRP A 61 -13.84 1.66 -14.26
C TRP A 61 -14.10 0.70 -13.11
N ASN A 62 -13.62 -0.53 -13.21
CA ASN A 62 -13.56 -1.44 -12.06
C ASN A 62 -12.26 -1.17 -11.30
N ILE A 63 -12.34 -0.37 -10.24
CA ILE A 63 -11.22 -0.05 -9.38
C ILE A 63 -11.18 -1.05 -8.24
N LEU A 64 -10.15 -1.89 -8.21
CA LEU A 64 -9.94 -2.82 -7.10
C LEU A 64 -8.97 -2.21 -6.08
N PRO A 65 -9.22 -2.42 -4.77
CA PRO A 65 -8.27 -2.01 -3.75
C PRO A 65 -6.89 -2.60 -4.00
N ALA A 66 -5.87 -1.77 -3.86
CA ALA A 66 -4.48 -2.18 -3.90
C ALA A 66 -4.17 -3.20 -2.79
N VAL A 67 -3.56 -4.33 -3.11
CA VAL A 67 -2.94 -5.16 -2.07
C VAL A 67 -1.73 -4.37 -1.56
N SER A 68 -1.80 -3.94 -0.30
CA SER A 68 -0.70 -3.24 0.36
C SER A 68 0.27 -4.28 0.91
N TYR A 69 1.52 -4.26 0.46
CA TYR A 69 2.54 -5.18 0.92
C TYR A 69 3.49 -4.48 1.89
N LEU A 70 3.70 -5.11 3.05
CA LEU A 70 4.78 -4.79 3.98
C LEU A 70 5.82 -5.90 3.87
N GLY A 71 6.94 -5.59 3.23
CA GLY A 71 8.09 -6.48 3.13
C GLY A 71 9.09 -6.16 4.24
N VAL A 72 9.44 -7.17 5.03
CA VAL A 72 10.64 -7.15 5.89
C VAL A 72 11.63 -8.10 5.20
N THR A 73 12.68 -7.55 4.59
CA THR A 73 13.73 -8.35 3.93
C THR A 73 14.82 -8.80 4.89
#